data_AF-A0A254RZ06-F1
#
_entry.id   AF-A0A254RZ06-F1
#
_cell.length_a   1.000
_cell.length_b   1.000
_cell.length_c   1.000
_cell.angle_alpha   90.00
_cell.angle_beta   90.00
_cell.angle_gamma   90.00
#
_symmetry.space_group_name_H-M   'P 1'
#
loop_
_entity.id
_entity.type
_entity.pdbx_description
1 polymer ?
#
loop_
_entity_poly.entity_id
_entity_poly.type
_entity_poly.pdbx_seq_one_letter_code
_entity_poly.pdbx_strand_id
1 'polypeptide(L)'
;MAIILYNGKDNWDPLKKLQAYPKELQRYLLPFKCILLNVKEVSDESLNGFGARLAAFICAMKYIWNPDNSRETFSKVLDRIHRELPKSEALDLLYQMDVYLKGWLRANFMEAFKMDFVRPNYKTVGDVLREEEEAAKKAARRMLNQNEPMEKIVAYSGLTEEQIRKLAIPKP
;
A
#
# COMPACT_ATOMS: atom_id res chain seq x y z
N MET A 1 0.16 -26.15 1.83
CA MET A 1 0.26 -25.47 0.52
C MET A 1 0.63 -24.03 0.80
N ALA A 2 1.62 -23.50 0.09
CA ALA A 2 2.03 -22.10 0.19
C ALA A 2 1.65 -21.37 -1.10
N ILE A 3 1.07 -20.18 -0.97
CA ILE A 3 0.83 -19.27 -2.09
C ILE A 3 1.78 -18.09 -1.90
N ILE A 4 2.61 -17.83 -2.89
CA ILE A 4 3.55 -16.71 -2.90
C ILE A 4 2.97 -15.68 -3.87
N LEU A 5 2.52 -14.56 -3.31
CA LEU A 5 2.06 -13.40 -4.07
C LEU A 5 3.25 -12.51 -4.39
N TYR A 6 3.34 -12.02 -5.63
CA TYR A 6 4.35 -11.04 -6.00
C TYR A 6 3.79 -10.04 -7.02
N ASN A 7 4.37 -8.83 -7.05
CA ASN A 7 4.03 -7.77 -8.00
C ASN A 7 5.24 -7.47 -8.89
N GLY A 8 5.57 -8.40 -9.78
CA GLY A 8 6.75 -8.32 -10.65
C GLY A 8 6.51 -7.44 -11.89
N LYS A 9 7.57 -6.83 -12.42
CA LYS A 9 7.55 -6.28 -13.80
C LYS A 9 7.64 -7.39 -14.84
N ASP A 10 8.51 -8.37 -14.56
CA ASP A 10 8.71 -9.56 -15.39
C ASP A 10 8.17 -10.80 -14.67
N ASN A 11 7.91 -11.87 -15.43
CA ASN A 11 7.60 -13.17 -14.86
C ASN A 11 8.83 -13.74 -14.16
N TRP A 12 8.91 -13.44 -12.87
CA TRP A 12 9.93 -13.95 -11.97
C TRP A 12 9.50 -15.32 -11.45
N ASP A 13 10.25 -16.35 -11.86
CA ASP A 13 10.09 -17.71 -11.35
C ASP A 13 11.27 -18.07 -10.42
N PRO A 14 11.14 -17.87 -9.09
CA PRO A 14 12.16 -18.31 -8.14
C PRO A 14 12.32 -19.83 -8.11
N LEU A 15 11.35 -20.61 -8.61
CA LEU A 15 11.42 -22.07 -8.70
C LEU A 15 12.14 -22.54 -9.97
N LYS A 16 12.51 -21.63 -10.88
CA LYS A 16 13.28 -21.98 -12.09
C LYS A 16 14.57 -22.74 -11.76
N LYS A 17 15.22 -22.43 -10.64
CA LYS A 17 16.42 -23.15 -10.17
C LYS A 17 16.13 -24.60 -9.74
N LEU A 18 14.90 -24.90 -9.32
CA LEU A 18 14.49 -26.25 -8.96
C LEU A 18 14.29 -27.14 -10.20
N GLN A 19 14.08 -26.53 -11.38
CA GLN A 19 13.97 -27.26 -12.65
C GLN A 19 15.30 -27.95 -13.05
N ALA A 20 16.42 -27.55 -12.45
CA ALA A 20 17.72 -28.20 -12.65
C ALA A 20 17.79 -29.62 -12.06
N TYR A 21 16.88 -29.97 -11.14
CA TYR A 21 16.80 -31.30 -10.54
C TYR A 21 15.87 -32.21 -11.36
N PRO A 22 16.12 -33.54 -11.39
CA PRO A 22 15.22 -34.51 -11.99
C PRO A 22 13.77 -34.37 -11.50
N LYS A 23 12.77 -34.51 -12.40
CA LYS A 23 11.34 -34.29 -12.10
C LYS A 23 10.85 -35.12 -10.91
N GLU A 24 11.40 -36.32 -10.75
CA GLU A 24 11.08 -37.28 -9.69
C GLU A 24 11.49 -36.77 -8.31
N LEU A 25 12.54 -35.96 -8.26
CA LEU A 25 13.10 -35.35 -7.05
C LEU A 25 12.46 -34.00 -6.72
N GLN A 26 11.98 -33.26 -7.73
CA GLN A 26 11.39 -31.93 -7.55
C GLN A 26 10.27 -31.89 -6.50
N ARG A 27 9.47 -32.96 -6.37
CA ARG A 27 8.40 -33.07 -5.36
C ARG A 27 8.89 -33.19 -3.91
N TYR A 28 10.17 -33.54 -3.70
CA TYR A 28 10.79 -33.66 -2.37
C TYR A 28 11.62 -32.44 -1.99
N LEU A 29 11.94 -31.55 -2.94
CA LEU A 29 12.78 -30.36 -2.70
C LEU A 29 12.08 -29.31 -1.84
N LEU A 30 10.75 -29.24 -1.92
CA LEU A 30 9.94 -28.39 -1.06
C LEU A 30 9.02 -29.27 -0.21
N PRO A 31 8.97 -29.07 1.11
CA PRO A 31 8.07 -29.84 1.99
C PRO A 31 6.59 -29.45 1.80
N PHE A 32 6.28 -28.54 0.87
CA PHE A 32 4.95 -28.07 0.55
C PHE A 32 4.79 -27.78 -0.95
N LYS A 33 3.56 -27.91 -1.45
CA LYS A 33 3.20 -27.37 -2.77
C LYS A 33 3.25 -25.84 -2.74
N CYS A 34 3.91 -25.23 -3.71
CA CYS A 34 4.04 -23.79 -3.86
C CYS A 34 3.29 -23.33 -5.13
N ILE A 35 2.49 -22.27 -5.01
CA ILE A 35 1.87 -21.57 -6.14
C ILE A 35 2.45 -20.16 -6.17
N LEU A 36 3.03 -19.76 -7.30
CA LEU A 36 3.49 -18.40 -7.54
C LEU A 36 2.38 -17.66 -8.30
N LEU A 37 1.91 -16.55 -7.76
CA LEU A 37 0.87 -15.74 -8.39
C LEU A 37 1.36 -14.30 -8.58
N ASN A 38 1.50 -13.89 -9.83
CA ASN A 38 1.75 -12.49 -10.18
C ASN A 38 0.43 -11.72 -10.06
N VAL A 39 0.33 -10.80 -9.11
CA VAL A 39 -0.91 -10.06 -8.86
C VAL A 39 -1.34 -9.18 -10.04
N LYS A 40 -0.43 -8.83 -10.94
CA LYS A 40 -0.76 -8.07 -12.16
C LYS A 40 -1.62 -8.85 -13.15
N GLU A 41 -1.43 -10.17 -13.20
CA GLU A 41 -2.16 -11.06 -14.12
C GLU A 41 -3.54 -11.45 -13.58
N VAL A 42 -3.80 -11.19 -12.30
CA VAL A 42 -5.11 -11.45 -11.68
C VAL A 42 -6.10 -10.39 -12.15
N SER A 43 -7.15 -10.80 -12.85
CA SER A 43 -8.24 -9.89 -13.24
C SER A 43 -9.04 -9.42 -12.02
N ASP A 44 -9.68 -8.26 -12.11
CA ASP A 44 -10.44 -7.72 -10.98
C ASP A 44 -11.69 -8.56 -10.69
N GLU A 45 -12.28 -9.17 -11.71
CA GLU A 45 -13.42 -10.09 -11.59
C GLU A 45 -13.02 -11.36 -10.83
N SER A 46 -11.78 -11.83 -11.03
CA SER A 46 -11.23 -13.02 -10.37
C SER A 46 -11.11 -12.84 -8.86
N LEU A 47 -11.05 -11.59 -8.36
CA LEU A 47 -11.02 -11.30 -6.92
C LEU A 47 -12.24 -11.86 -6.19
N ASN A 48 -13.39 -11.99 -6.86
CA ASN A 48 -14.61 -12.54 -6.30
C ASN A 48 -14.48 -14.03 -5.91
N GLY A 49 -13.57 -14.77 -6.55
CA GLY A 49 -13.31 -16.18 -6.24
C GLY A 49 -12.41 -16.40 -5.02
N PHE A 50 -11.69 -15.36 -4.57
CA PHE A 50 -10.83 -15.44 -3.38
C PHE A 50 -11.60 -15.00 -2.13
N GLY A 51 -11.24 -15.52 -0.97
CA GLY A 51 -11.74 -14.99 0.32
C GLY A 51 -11.31 -13.54 0.55
N ALA A 52 -12.11 -12.76 1.29
CA ALA A 52 -11.90 -11.32 1.49
C ALA A 52 -10.46 -10.92 1.84
N ARG A 53 -9.80 -11.64 2.75
CA ARG A 53 -8.40 -11.35 3.14
C ARG A 53 -7.42 -11.49 1.99
N LEU A 54 -7.53 -12.55 1.18
CA LEU A 54 -6.64 -12.75 0.03
C LEU A 54 -6.93 -11.74 -1.08
N ALA A 55 -8.22 -11.47 -1.36
CA ALA A 55 -8.63 -10.45 -2.31
C ALA A 55 -8.09 -9.07 -1.94
N ALA A 56 -8.11 -8.73 -0.65
CA ALA A 56 -7.55 -7.50 -0.10
C ALA A 56 -6.05 -7.35 -0.37
N PHE A 57 -5.27 -8.38 -0.07
CA PHE A 57 -3.83 -8.35 -0.34
C PHE A 57 -3.51 -8.26 -1.83
N ILE A 58 -4.21 -9.02 -2.68
CA ILE A 58 -4.01 -8.95 -4.13
C ILE A 58 -4.33 -7.54 -4.64
N CYS A 59 -5.47 -6.96 -4.23
CA CYS A 59 -5.90 -5.63 -4.62
C CYS A 59 -4.87 -4.55 -4.21
N ALA A 60 -4.47 -4.53 -2.93
CA ALA A 60 -3.49 -3.57 -2.43
C ALA A 60 -2.13 -3.72 -3.13
N MET A 61 -1.65 -4.95 -3.31
CA MET A 61 -0.39 -5.22 -4.00
C MET A 61 -0.44 -4.80 -5.46
N LYS A 62 -1.50 -5.14 -6.20
CA LYS A 62 -1.65 -4.85 -7.63
C LYS A 62 -1.62 -3.35 -7.89
N TYR A 63 -2.30 -2.57 -7.05
CA TYR A 63 -2.53 -1.14 -7.30
C TYR A 63 -1.68 -0.18 -6.47
N ILE A 64 -0.71 -0.66 -5.68
CA ILE A 64 0.17 0.19 -4.83
C ILE A 64 0.78 1.40 -5.57
N TRP A 65 1.11 1.25 -6.85
CA TRP A 65 1.77 2.30 -7.62
C TRP A 65 0.80 3.36 -8.17
N ASN A 66 -0.47 3.03 -8.33
CA ASN A 66 -1.50 3.95 -8.82
C ASN A 66 -2.90 3.53 -8.31
N PRO A 67 -3.17 3.74 -7.01
CA PRO A 67 -4.39 3.26 -6.39
C PRO A 67 -5.64 4.05 -6.84
N ASP A 68 -5.48 5.32 -7.24
CA ASP A 68 -6.57 6.19 -7.70
C ASP A 68 -7.32 5.61 -8.90
N ASN A 69 -6.60 4.97 -9.84
CA ASN A 69 -7.19 4.34 -11.02
C ASN A 69 -8.04 3.10 -10.72
N SER A 70 -8.08 2.63 -9.47
CA SER A 70 -8.71 1.37 -9.07
C SER A 70 -9.72 1.54 -7.93
N ARG A 71 -10.24 2.76 -7.76
CA ARG A 71 -11.14 3.12 -6.66
C ARG A 71 -12.37 2.21 -6.56
N GLU A 72 -12.98 1.85 -7.67
CA GLU A 72 -14.13 0.94 -7.70
C GLU A 72 -13.77 -0.47 -7.19
N THR A 73 -12.64 -1.00 -7.63
CA THR A 73 -12.12 -2.30 -7.18
C THR A 73 -11.83 -2.28 -5.68
N PHE A 74 -11.23 -1.21 -5.17
CA PHE A 74 -11.06 -1.02 -3.73
C PHE A 74 -12.40 -1.01 -3.00
N SER A 75 -13.39 -0.24 -3.45
CA SER A 75 -14.72 -0.20 -2.84
C SER A 75 -15.32 -1.59 -2.68
N LYS A 76 -15.34 -2.38 -3.77
CA LYS A 76 -15.87 -3.75 -3.75
C LYS A 76 -15.12 -4.64 -2.75
N VAL A 77 -13.80 -4.52 -2.69
CA VAL A 77 -12.97 -5.30 -1.75
C VAL A 77 -13.24 -4.89 -0.30
N LEU A 78 -13.38 -3.60 -0.02
CA LEU A 78 -13.66 -3.06 1.32
C LEU A 78 -15.04 -3.52 1.82
N ASP A 79 -16.06 -3.48 0.97
CA ASP A 79 -17.40 -3.98 1.30
C ASP A 79 -17.36 -5.46 1.69
N ARG A 80 -16.58 -6.26 0.95
CA ARG A 80 -16.37 -7.68 1.24
C ARG A 80 -15.64 -7.90 2.56
N ILE A 81 -14.60 -7.13 2.86
CA ILE A 81 -13.91 -7.19 4.16
C ILE A 81 -14.90 -6.99 5.31
N HIS A 82 -15.79 -6.00 5.20
CA HIS A 82 -16.79 -5.74 6.24
C HIS A 82 -17.86 -6.80 6.37
N ARG A 83 -18.27 -7.41 5.25
CA ARG A 83 -19.33 -8.42 5.23
C ARG A 83 -18.83 -9.81 5.66
N GLU A 84 -17.61 -10.16 5.29
CA GLU A 84 -17.10 -11.54 5.39
C GLU A 84 -16.20 -11.76 6.62
N LEU A 85 -15.65 -10.71 7.23
CA LEU A 85 -14.74 -10.83 8.37
C LEU A 85 -15.34 -10.26 9.68
N PRO A 86 -14.98 -10.81 10.85
CA PRO A 86 -15.29 -10.20 12.14
C PRO A 86 -14.77 -8.76 12.23
N LYS A 87 -15.47 -7.90 13.00
CA LYS A 87 -15.13 -6.46 13.11
C LYS A 87 -13.65 -6.21 13.46
N SER A 88 -13.09 -6.97 14.41
CA SER A 88 -11.69 -6.84 14.81
C SER A 88 -10.72 -7.20 13.68
N GLU A 89 -10.95 -8.32 13.01
CA GLU A 89 -10.13 -8.78 11.88
C GLU A 89 -10.23 -7.87 10.67
N ALA A 90 -11.42 -7.35 10.38
CA ALA A 90 -11.64 -6.38 9.31
C ALA A 90 -10.81 -5.12 9.56
N LEU A 91 -10.89 -4.55 10.77
CA LEU A 91 -10.14 -3.34 11.13
C LEU A 91 -8.63 -3.55 11.06
N ASP A 92 -8.12 -4.68 11.57
CA ASP A 92 -6.69 -5.00 11.48
C ASP A 92 -6.21 -5.11 10.03
N LEU A 93 -6.98 -5.80 9.17
CA LEU A 93 -6.66 -5.93 7.76
C LEU A 93 -6.67 -4.58 7.03
N LEU A 94 -7.67 -3.73 7.29
CA LEU A 94 -7.75 -2.39 6.70
C LEU A 94 -6.54 -1.53 7.09
N TYR A 95 -6.06 -1.67 8.32
CA TYR A 95 -4.86 -0.98 8.76
C TYR A 95 -3.60 -1.48 8.06
N GLN A 96 -3.44 -2.80 7.94
CA GLN A 96 -2.31 -3.38 7.19
C GLN A 96 -2.32 -2.90 5.73
N MET A 97 -3.49 -2.86 5.10
CA MET A 97 -3.65 -2.30 3.76
C MET A 97 -3.29 -0.81 3.72
N ASP A 98 -3.77 0.00 4.66
CA ASP A 98 -3.50 1.43 4.69
C ASP A 98 -2.01 1.73 4.85
N VAL A 99 -1.33 1.03 5.75
CA VAL A 99 0.13 1.14 5.93
C VAL A 99 0.84 0.77 4.63
N TYR A 100 0.46 -0.34 4.00
CA TYR A 100 1.04 -0.78 2.73
C TYR A 100 0.81 0.24 1.60
N LEU A 101 -0.38 0.86 1.57
CA LEU A 101 -0.78 1.90 0.63
C LEU A 101 -0.39 3.32 1.08
N LYS A 102 0.51 3.44 2.07
CA LYS A 102 1.07 4.71 2.55
C LYS A 102 0.01 5.73 3.00
N GLY A 103 -1.12 5.29 3.54
CA GLY A 103 -2.22 6.14 4.02
C GLY A 103 -3.26 6.51 2.99
N TRP A 104 -3.13 6.02 1.74
CA TRP A 104 -4.07 6.35 0.67
C TRP A 104 -5.49 5.82 0.98
N LEU A 105 -5.60 4.66 1.62
CA LEU A 105 -6.89 4.02 1.88
C LEU A 105 -7.72 4.88 2.82
N ARG A 106 -7.15 5.34 3.93
CA ARG A 106 -7.82 6.21 4.89
C ARG A 106 -8.17 7.59 4.33
N ALA A 107 -7.33 8.13 3.45
CA ALA A 107 -7.58 9.40 2.79
C ALA A 107 -8.79 9.35 1.83
N ASN A 108 -9.10 8.17 1.27
CA ASN A 108 -10.12 8.02 0.24
C ASN A 108 -11.37 7.26 0.69
N PHE A 109 -11.26 6.42 1.73
CA PHE A 109 -12.32 5.54 2.22
C PHE A 109 -12.42 5.62 3.75
N MET A 110 -12.52 6.83 4.28
CA MET A 110 -12.59 7.04 5.73
C MET A 110 -13.75 6.27 6.38
N GLU A 111 -14.88 6.16 5.67
CA GLU A 111 -16.07 5.42 6.11
C GLU A 111 -15.78 3.93 6.39
N ALA A 112 -14.84 3.32 5.66
CA ALA A 112 -14.46 1.93 5.86
C ALA A 112 -13.79 1.69 7.23
N PHE A 113 -13.18 2.70 7.84
CA PHE A 113 -12.47 2.51 9.10
C PHE A 113 -13.38 2.53 10.33
N LYS A 114 -14.66 2.90 10.20
CA LYS A 114 -15.61 3.19 11.30
C LYS A 114 -15.09 4.29 12.27
N MET A 115 -15.99 5.11 12.81
CA MET A 115 -15.61 6.30 13.59
C MET A 115 -14.97 5.99 14.97
N ASP A 116 -15.22 4.81 15.53
CA ASP A 116 -14.74 4.45 16.89
C ASP A 116 -13.33 3.84 16.90
N PHE A 117 -12.62 3.88 15.77
CA PHE A 117 -11.33 3.23 15.64
C PHE A 117 -10.22 4.06 16.29
N VAL A 118 -9.62 3.50 17.34
CA VAL A 118 -8.36 3.97 17.91
C VAL A 118 -7.23 3.14 17.32
N ARG A 119 -6.33 3.81 16.57
CA ARG A 119 -5.13 3.17 16.05
C ARG A 119 -4.34 2.56 17.23
N PRO A 120 -3.86 1.32 17.11
CA PRO A 120 -2.95 0.76 18.12
C PRO A 120 -1.76 1.70 18.37
N ASN A 121 -1.28 1.75 19.61
CA ASN A 121 -0.24 2.70 20.04
C ASN A 121 1.17 2.29 19.59
N TYR A 122 1.39 2.16 18.28
CA TYR A 122 2.72 2.01 17.69
C TYR A 122 2.89 2.95 16.50
N LYS A 123 4.10 3.47 16.35
CA LYS A 123 4.54 4.23 15.17
C LYS A 123 5.27 3.30 14.22
N THR A 124 4.83 3.27 12.97
CA THR A 124 5.55 2.65 11.86
C THR A 124 6.62 3.61 11.34
N VAL A 125 7.62 3.06 10.65
CA VAL A 125 8.61 3.89 9.93
C VAL A 125 7.93 4.86 8.97
N GLY A 126 6.85 4.43 8.31
CA GLY A 126 6.05 5.29 7.44
C GLY A 126 5.33 6.44 8.17
N ASP A 127 5.04 6.31 9.47
CA ASP A 127 4.51 7.44 10.25
C ASP A 127 5.57 8.46 10.55
N VAL A 128 6.76 8.01 10.95
CA VAL A 128 7.89 8.90 11.22
C VAL A 128 8.22 9.71 9.97
N LEU A 129 8.33 9.05 8.83
CA LEU A 129 8.61 9.73 7.55
C LEU A 129 7.51 10.73 7.17
N ARG A 130 6.22 10.41 7.39
CA ARG A 130 5.11 11.34 7.12
C ARG A 130 5.12 12.53 8.09
N GLU A 131 5.40 12.31 9.36
CA GLU A 131 5.51 13.38 10.36
C GLU A 131 6.67 14.33 10.02
N GLU A 132 7.82 13.78 9.61
CA GLU A 132 8.99 14.56 9.15
C GLU A 132 8.66 15.36 7.88
N GLU A 133 8.01 14.73 6.89
CA GLU A 133 7.61 15.40 5.65
C GLU A 133 6.60 16.54 5.91
N GLU A 134 5.60 16.32 6.77
CA GLU A 134 4.63 17.35 7.14
C GLU A 134 5.26 18.47 7.97
N ALA A 135 6.21 18.14 8.86
CA ALA A 135 6.98 19.16 9.59
C ALA A 135 7.83 20.02 8.63
N ALA A 136 8.50 19.38 7.65
CA ALA A 136 9.26 20.07 6.61
C ALA A 136 8.36 20.97 5.76
N LYS A 137 7.19 20.49 5.31
CA LYS A 137 6.20 21.30 4.58
C LYS A 137 5.70 22.48 5.41
N LYS A 138 5.42 22.28 6.69
CA LYS A 138 4.96 23.34 7.60
C LYS A 138 6.04 24.40 7.83
N ALA A 139 7.29 23.99 7.99
CA ALA A 139 8.43 24.90 8.10
C ALA A 139 8.62 25.69 6.79
N ALA A 140 8.64 25.01 5.64
CA ALA A 140 8.74 25.65 4.33
C ALA A 140 7.62 26.68 4.10
N ARG A 141 6.38 26.35 4.49
CA ARG A 141 5.23 27.26 4.36
C ARG A 141 5.34 28.48 5.27
N ARG A 142 5.91 28.34 6.47
CA ARG A 142 6.20 29.48 7.36
C ARG A 142 7.25 30.40 6.76
N MET A 143 8.33 29.85 6.20
CA MET A 143 9.41 30.62 5.57
C MET A 143 8.93 31.32 4.27
N LEU A 144 8.09 30.66 3.48
CA LEU A 144 7.41 31.28 2.33
C LEU A 144 6.59 32.49 2.76
N ASN A 145 5.81 32.38 3.84
CA ASN A 145 5.01 33.49 4.36
C ASN A 145 5.87 34.63 4.94
N GLN A 146 7.13 34.35 5.26
CA GLN A 146 8.11 35.35 5.71
C GLN A 146 8.92 35.96 4.55
N ASN A 147 8.59 35.63 3.29
CA ASN A 147 9.34 36.03 2.09
C ASN A 147 10.83 35.65 2.13
N GLU A 148 11.16 34.53 2.77
CA GLU A 148 12.53 34.01 2.77
C GLU A 148 12.94 33.51 1.37
N PRO A 149 14.22 33.62 0.97
CA PRO A 149 14.69 33.18 -0.35
C PRO A 149 14.48 31.68 -0.56
N MET A 150 14.09 31.30 -1.79
CA MET A 150 13.81 29.90 -2.16
C MET A 150 14.97 28.95 -1.82
N GLU A 151 16.21 29.35 -2.08
CA GLU A 151 17.42 28.56 -1.77
C GLU A 151 17.52 28.20 -0.28
N LYS A 152 17.19 29.15 0.60
CA LYS A 152 17.21 28.96 2.06
C LYS A 152 16.11 27.98 2.50
N ILE A 153 14.95 28.03 1.85
CA ILE A 153 13.82 27.13 2.13
C ILE A 153 14.16 25.71 1.70
N VAL A 154 14.77 25.53 0.52
CA VAL A 154 15.25 24.21 0.04
C VAL A 154 16.29 23.65 1.00
N ALA A 155 17.30 24.44 1.37
CA ALA A 155 18.38 24.00 2.25
C ALA A 155 17.88 23.60 3.65
N TYR A 156 16.88 24.31 4.20
CA TYR A 156 16.35 24.05 5.53
C TYR A 156 15.33 22.90 5.57
N SER A 157 14.42 22.85 4.59
CA SER A 157 13.32 21.87 4.56
C SER A 157 13.69 20.56 3.89
N GLY A 158 14.74 20.53 3.07
CA GLY A 158 15.10 19.38 2.24
C GLY A 158 14.11 19.08 1.11
N LEU A 159 13.10 19.94 0.90
CA LEU A 159 12.12 19.81 -0.18
C LEU A 159 12.67 20.38 -1.49
N THR A 160 12.21 19.83 -2.62
CA THR A 160 12.55 20.38 -3.94
C THR A 160 11.80 21.69 -4.19
N GLU A 161 12.33 22.55 -5.07
CA GLU A 161 11.65 23.79 -5.46
C GLU A 161 10.23 23.52 -5.99
N GLU A 162 10.03 22.45 -6.74
CA GLU A 162 8.72 22.12 -7.31
C GLU A 162 7.70 21.79 -6.21
N GLN A 163 8.13 21.08 -5.16
CA GLN A 163 7.30 20.81 -3.98
C GLN A 163 6.96 22.11 -3.24
N ILE A 164 7.94 22.99 -3.05
CA ILE A 164 7.75 24.28 -2.36
C ILE A 164 6.80 25.19 -3.15
N ARG A 165 6.91 25.26 -4.48
CA ARG A 165 5.99 26.02 -5.33
C ARG A 165 4.56 25.51 -5.23
N LYS A 166 4.34 24.20 -5.14
CA LYS A 166 3.01 23.61 -4.91
C LYS A 166 2.42 23.99 -3.54
N LEU A 167 3.25 24.28 -2.53
CA LEU A 167 2.80 24.76 -1.21
C LEU A 167 2.40 26.25 -1.20
N ALA A 168 2.95 27.03 -2.14
CA ALA A 168 2.64 28.46 -2.29
C ALA A 168 1.28 28.71 -2.96
N ILE A 169 0.75 27.73 -3.70
CA ILE A 169 -0.59 27.80 -4.29
C ILE A 169 -1.62 27.55 -3.17
N PRO A 170 -2.52 28.49 -2.88
CA PRO A 170 -3.60 28.24 -1.92
C PRO A 170 -4.45 27.07 -2.43
N LYS A 171 -4.72 26.07 -1.57
CA LYS A 171 -5.80 25.13 -1.88
C LYS A 171 -7.12 25.91 -1.91
N PRO A 172 -7.97 25.73 -2.94
CA PRO A 172 -9.30 26.31 -2.98
C PRO A 172 -10.17 25.86 -1.81
#